data_AF-A0A6A9QRG9-F1
#
_entry.id   AF-A0A6A9QRG9-F1
#
_cell.length_a   1.000
_cell.length_b   1.000
_cell.length_c   1.000
_cell.angle_alpha   90.00
_cell.angle_beta   90.00
_cell.angle_gamma   90.00
#
_symmetry.space_group_name_H-M   'P 1'
#
loop_
_entity.id
_entity.type
_entity.pdbx_description
1 polymer ?
#
loop_
_entity_poly.entity_id
_entity_poly.type
_entity_poly.pdbx_seq_one_letter_code
_entity_poly.pdbx_strand_id
1 'polypeptide(L)'
;MSLIQKPWFRALSYVGIFFLSWVLDVGLFMALYEKVFYPGFSTMLYVDFSASVYALLFSLYFLKKKHFFSLIVPTLNFFIGLVLLAFEAIVLIGACST
;
A
#
# COMPACT_ATOMS: atom_id res chain seq x y z
N MET A 1 -1.77 12.84 -30.56
CA MET A 1 -1.32 13.03 -29.17
C MET A 1 -1.81 11.86 -28.34
N SER A 2 -0.93 11.04 -27.76
CA SER A 2 -1.38 9.83 -27.07
C SER A 2 -2.12 10.18 -25.78
N LEU A 3 -3.10 9.36 -25.37
CA LEU A 3 -3.89 9.58 -24.14
C LEU A 3 -2.98 9.74 -22.90
N ILE A 4 -1.85 9.03 -22.87
CA ILE A 4 -0.81 9.11 -21.83
C ILE A 4 -0.16 10.50 -21.72
N GLN A 5 -0.22 11.34 -22.74
CA GLN A 5 0.32 12.71 -22.68
C GLN A 5 -0.65 13.71 -22.04
N LYS A 6 -1.93 13.35 -21.88
CA LYS A 6 -2.92 14.22 -21.26
C LYS A 6 -2.80 14.12 -19.73
N PRO A 7 -2.69 15.25 -19.01
CA PRO A 7 -2.47 15.26 -17.56
C PRO A 7 -3.61 14.61 -16.77
N TRP A 8 -4.86 14.77 -17.22
CA TRP A 8 -6.03 14.14 -16.59
C TRP A 8 -6.01 12.61 -16.69
N PHE A 9 -5.58 12.05 -17.82
CA PHE A 9 -5.50 10.60 -18.02
C PHE A 9 -4.36 9.98 -17.20
N ARG A 10 -3.24 10.71 -17.01
CA ARG A 10 -2.17 10.30 -16.08
C ARG A 10 -2.66 10.25 -14.64
N ALA A 11 -3.33 11.30 -14.17
CA ALA A 11 -3.88 11.33 -12.82
C ALA A 11 -4.84 10.17 -12.57
N LEU A 12 -5.74 9.90 -13.53
CA LEU A 12 -6.71 8.81 -13.42
C LEU A 12 -6.05 7.42 -13.41
N SER A 13 -5.00 7.24 -14.21
CA SER A 13 -4.18 6.01 -14.20
C SER A 13 -3.45 5.83 -12.87
N TYR A 14 -2.96 6.92 -12.27
CA TYR A 14 -2.28 6.91 -10.97
C TYR A 14 -3.22 6.58 -9.82
N VAL A 15 -4.40 7.18 -9.81
CA VAL A 15 -5.47 6.87 -8.88
C VAL A 15 -5.88 5.41 -9.05
N GLY A 16 -6.03 4.93 -10.28
CA GLY A 16 -6.32 3.52 -10.58
C GLY A 16 -5.27 2.57 -10.00
N ILE A 17 -3.97 2.81 -10.24
CA ILE A 17 -2.89 1.97 -9.71
C ILE A 17 -2.85 2.00 -8.19
N PHE A 18 -3.07 3.17 -7.58
CA PHE A 18 -3.15 3.33 -6.12
C PHE A 18 -4.24 2.46 -5.51
N PHE A 19 -5.47 2.60 -6.00
CA PHE A 19 -6.60 1.83 -5.48
C PHE A 19 -6.49 0.35 -5.83
N LEU A 20 -5.89 -0.02 -6.96
CA LEU A 20 -5.77 -1.43 -7.36
C LEU A 20 -4.79 -2.21 -6.48
N SER A 21 -3.74 -1.55 -5.96
CA SER A 21 -2.86 -2.19 -4.95
C SER A 21 -3.61 -2.43 -3.65
N TRP A 22 -4.37 -1.43 -3.17
CA TRP A 22 -5.16 -1.55 -1.96
C TRP A 22 -6.30 -2.56 -2.08
N VAL A 23 -6.97 -2.63 -3.23
CA VAL A 23 -8.04 -3.60 -3.49
C VAL A 23 -7.50 -5.03 -3.52
N LEU A 24 -6.28 -5.25 -4.01
CA LEU A 24 -5.64 -6.56 -3.94
C LEU A 24 -5.34 -6.95 -2.50
N ASP A 25 -4.77 -6.05 -1.68
CA ASP A 25 -4.46 -6.32 -0.28
C ASP A 25 -5.72 -6.54 0.58
N VAL A 26 -6.74 -5.67 0.42
CA VAL A 26 -8.05 -5.81 1.09
C VAL A 26 -8.81 -7.04 0.59
N GLY A 27 -8.73 -7.34 -0.70
CA GLY A 27 -9.36 -8.51 -1.31
C GLY A 27 -8.73 -9.81 -0.84
N LEU A 28 -7.39 -9.86 -0.70
CA LEU A 28 -6.66 -10.98 -0.10
C LEU A 28 -7.00 -11.15 1.37
N PHE A 29 -7.08 -10.04 2.11
CA PHE A 29 -7.51 -10.05 3.51
C PHE A 29 -8.91 -10.63 3.65
N MET A 30 -9.89 -10.16 2.86
CA MET A 30 -11.26 -10.70 2.88
C MET A 30 -11.32 -12.18 2.45
N ALA A 31 -10.55 -12.58 1.44
CA ALA A 31 -10.55 -13.95 0.93
C ALA A 31 -9.94 -14.97 1.92
N LEU A 32 -9.00 -14.52 2.76
CA LEU A 32 -8.30 -15.34 3.75
C LEU A 32 -8.76 -15.07 5.19
N TYR A 33 -9.74 -14.17 5.36
CA TYR A 33 -10.39 -13.85 6.62
C TYR A 33 -11.00 -15.12 7.23
N GLU A 34 -10.81 -15.30 8.54
CA GLU A 34 -11.18 -16.48 9.35
C GLU A 34 -10.48 -17.80 9.02
N LYS A 35 -9.97 -18.02 7.80
CA LYS A 35 -9.30 -19.27 7.41
C LYS A 35 -7.81 -19.31 7.71
N VAL A 36 -7.13 -18.18 7.52
CA VAL A 36 -5.68 -18.02 7.77
C VAL A 36 -5.44 -16.86 8.73
N PHE A 37 -6.27 -15.83 8.63
CA PHE A 37 -6.18 -14.64 9.45
C PHE A 37 -7.37 -14.56 10.40
N TYR A 38 -7.09 -14.56 11.70
CA TYR A 38 -8.10 -14.20 12.69
C TYR A 38 -8.29 -12.67 12.70
N PRO A 39 -9.52 -12.15 12.87
CA PRO A 39 -9.72 -10.73 13.10
C PRO A 39 -8.99 -10.32 14.37
N GLY A 40 -7.94 -9.53 14.21
CA GLY A 40 -7.06 -9.16 15.29
C GLY A 40 -6.03 -8.15 14.82
N PHE A 41 -5.48 -7.42 15.79
CA PHE A 41 -4.53 -6.34 15.59
C PHE A 41 -3.25 -6.78 14.85
N SER A 42 -2.80 -8.03 15.09
CA SER A 42 -1.68 -8.66 14.39
C SER A 42 -1.90 -8.83 12.89
N THR A 43 -3.15 -9.01 12.47
CA THR A 43 -3.50 -9.16 11.06
C THR A 43 -3.50 -7.81 10.34
N MET A 44 -4.00 -6.75 10.99
CA MET A 44 -3.93 -5.39 10.44
C MET A 44 -2.47 -4.96 10.22
N LEU A 45 -1.60 -5.21 11.21
CA LEU A 45 -0.15 -5.02 11.09
C LEU A 45 0.45 -5.75 9.89
N TYR A 46 0.04 -6.99 9.65
CA TYR A 46 0.53 -7.76 8.51
C TYR A 46 0.07 -7.16 7.18
N VAL A 47 -1.19 -6.74 7.08
CA VAL A 47 -1.74 -6.10 5.88
C VAL A 47 -1.00 -4.81 5.57
N ASP A 48 -0.87 -3.91 6.55
CA ASP A 48 -0.22 -2.61 6.38
C ASP A 48 1.29 -2.77 6.07
N PHE A 49 1.95 -3.74 6.70
CA PHE A 49 3.32 -4.10 6.37
C PHE A 49 3.46 -4.66 4.95
N SER A 50 2.59 -5.57 4.55
CA SER A 50 2.63 -6.16 3.20
C SER A 50 2.41 -5.10 2.11
N ALA A 51 1.41 -4.23 2.29
CA ALA A 51 1.11 -3.13 1.39
C ALA A 51 2.30 -2.16 1.24
N SER A 52 2.97 -1.85 2.37
CA SER A 52 4.19 -1.04 2.39
C SER A 52 5.33 -1.70 1.61
N VAL A 53 5.56 -3.00 1.82
CA VAL A 53 6.61 -3.76 1.11
C VAL A 53 6.33 -3.80 -0.39
N TYR A 54 5.09 -4.04 -0.81
CA TYR A 54 4.73 -4.01 -2.23
C TYR A 54 4.93 -2.62 -2.84
N ALA A 55 4.54 -1.55 -2.14
CA ALA A 55 4.76 -0.18 -2.59
C ALA A 55 6.26 0.15 -2.77
N LEU A 56 7.12 -0.37 -1.90
CA LEU A 56 8.57 -0.25 -2.03
C LEU A 56 9.12 -1.04 -3.25
N LEU A 57 8.66 -2.28 -3.45
CA LEU A 57 9.04 -3.09 -4.60
C LEU A 57 8.61 -2.44 -5.92
N PHE A 58 7.41 -1.88 -5.99
CA PHE A 58 6.94 -1.11 -7.15
C PHE A 58 7.78 0.15 -7.38
N SER A 59 8.14 0.87 -6.31
CA SER A 59 9.03 2.03 -6.40
C SER A 59 10.37 1.64 -7.04
N LEU A 60 11.01 0.58 -6.55
CA LEU A 60 12.27 0.06 -7.10
C LEU A 60 12.13 -0.39 -8.56
N TYR A 61 11.02 -1.05 -8.90
CA TYR A 61 10.74 -1.49 -10.26
C TYR A 61 10.61 -0.29 -11.23
N PHE A 62 9.83 0.73 -10.88
CA PHE A 62 9.67 1.92 -11.71
C PHE A 62 10.94 2.76 -11.79
N LEU A 63 11.74 2.80 -10.72
CA LEU A 63 13.06 3.45 -10.71
C LEU A 63 14.00 2.77 -11.71
N LYS A 64 14.08 1.43 -11.69
CA LYS A 64 14.90 0.65 -12.63
C LYS A 64 14.49 0.87 -14.08
N LYS A 65 13.19 1.09 -14.34
CA LYS A 65 12.64 1.37 -15.67
C LYS A 65 12.69 2.86 -16.06
N LYS A 66 13.27 3.73 -15.23
CA LYS A 66 13.31 5.20 -15.43
C LYS A 66 11.93 5.85 -15.58
N HIS A 67 10.89 5.24 -15.01
CA HIS A 67 9.52 5.78 -14.99
C HIS A 67 9.32 6.70 -13.77
N PHE A 68 10.04 7.82 -13.74
CA PHE A 68 10.06 8.76 -12.62
C PHE A 68 8.68 9.35 -12.27
N PHE A 69 7.83 9.55 -13.27
CA PHE A 69 6.47 10.07 -13.03
C PHE A 69 5.57 9.04 -12.33
N SER A 70 5.80 7.74 -12.55
CA SER A 70 5.00 6.66 -11.96
C SER A 70 5.46 6.27 -10.57
N LEU A 71 6.60 6.79 -10.12
CA LEU A 71 7.16 6.60 -8.78
C LEU A 71 6.39 7.35 -7.69
N ILE A 72 5.68 8.44 -8.03
CA ILE A 72 5.00 9.29 -7.06
C ILE A 72 4.00 8.48 -6.23
N VAL A 73 3.18 7.67 -6.90
CA VAL A 73 2.12 6.89 -6.24
C VAL A 73 2.67 5.81 -5.32
N PRO A 74 3.56 4.90 -5.76
CA PRO A 74 4.17 3.90 -4.89
C PRO A 74 4.94 4.51 -3.73
N THR A 75 5.63 5.64 -3.95
CA THR A 75 6.37 6.33 -2.89
C THR A 75 5.43 6.89 -1.84
N LEU A 76 4.36 7.58 -2.24
CA LEU A 76 3.34 8.06 -1.30
C LEU A 76 2.68 6.90 -0.53
N ASN A 77 2.39 5.80 -1.23
CA ASN A 77 1.76 4.65 -0.60
C ASN A 77 2.67 3.98 0.44
N PHE A 78 3.99 3.92 0.16
CA PHE A 78 4.98 3.45 1.12
C PHE A 78 5.05 4.32 2.38
N PHE A 79 5.05 5.65 2.24
CA PHE A 79 5.05 6.55 3.40
C PHE A 79 3.77 6.46 4.22
N ILE A 80 2.61 6.36 3.56
CA ILE A 80 1.32 6.18 4.26
C ILE A 80 1.33 4.87 5.05
N GLY A 81 1.77 3.77 4.43
CA GLY A 81 1.87 2.47 5.09
C GLY A 81 2.82 2.48 6.29
N LEU A 82 3.96 3.17 6.21
CA LEU A 82 4.87 3.37 7.36
C LEU A 82 4.24 4.16 8.51
N VAL A 83 3.45 5.19 8.20
CA VAL A 83 2.76 6.00 9.23
C VAL A 83 1.71 5.16 9.94
N LEU A 84 0.93 4.36 9.20
CA LEU A 84 -0.05 3.44 9.77
C LEU A 84 0.64 2.38 10.65
N LEU A 85 1.70 1.75 10.16
CA LEU A 85 2.53 0.82 10.92
C LEU A 85 3.07 1.42 12.23
N ALA A 86 3.56 2.65 12.18
CA ALA A 86 4.08 3.34 13.35
C ALA A 86 2.97 3.61 14.38
N PHE A 87 1.78 4.01 13.91
CA PHE A 87 0.61 4.20 14.76
C PHE A 87 0.17 2.89 15.41
N GLU A 88 0.10 1.81 14.64
CA GLU A 88 -0.26 0.49 15.16
C GLU A 88 0.76 -0.01 16.18
N ALA A 89 2.06 0.16 15.92
CA ALA A 89 3.11 -0.20 16.87
C ALA A 89 3.00 0.57 18.20
N ILE A 90 2.69 1.87 18.15
CA ILE A 90 2.47 2.69 19.36
C ILE A 90 1.28 2.15 20.16
N VAL A 91 0.17 1.84 19.50
CA VAL A 91 -1.02 1.26 20.14
C VAL A 91 -0.70 -0.10 20.77
N LEU A 92 0.09 -0.94 20.11
CA LEU A 92 0.50 -2.25 20.62
C LEU A 92 1.39 -2.14 21.86
N ILE A 93 2.35 -1.20 21.86
CA ILE A 93 3.18 -0.90 23.03
C ILE A 93 2.31 -0.39 24.20
N GLY A 94 1.34 0.49 23.92
CA GLY A 94 0.40 1.00 24.92
C GLY A 94 -0.48 -0.10 25.51
N ALA A 95 -1.03 -0.99 24.68
CA ALA A 95 -1.86 -2.10 25.11
C ALA A 95 -1.10 -3.18 25.90
N CYS A 96 0.21 -3.35 25.67
CA CYS A 96 1.06 -4.25 26.45
C CYS A 96 1.48 -3.68 27.82
N SER A 97 1.28 -2.37 28.05
CA SER A 97 1.71 -1.67 29.27
C SER A 97 0.62 -1.57 30.36
N THR A 98 -0.59 -2.07 30.07
CA THR A 98 -1.73 -2.19 31.00
C THR A 98 -1.94 -3.64 31.41
#